data_AF-A0A8H7PIF0-F1
#
_entry.id   AF-A0A8H7PIF0-F1
#
_cell.length_a   1.000
_cell.length_b   1.000
_cell.length_c   1.000
_cell.angle_alpha   90.00
_cell.angle_beta   90.00
_cell.angle_gamma   90.00
#
_symmetry.space_group_name_H-M   'P 1'
#
loop_
_entity.id
_entity.type
_entity.pdbx_description
1 polymer ?
#
loop_
_entity_poly.entity_id
_entity_poly.type
_entity_poly.pdbx_seq_one_letter_code
_entity_poly.pdbx_strand_id
1 'polypeptide(L)'
;MTAGQLRHVDDSALRSELENLIVKVPESEASIERLINYFLKRADSDATGAKSAKRSLDDNKDAADVRSNPKHRIEELSFTSPERKKMELLIGERYIIIQNYKSQFEQVISINDLDTLVCVPTPEKAKPVYTFILFYKSPEKNAIVFTLPNNGTANLKTGDSSRSITVDEACDFFLTEVKVPQIVRPDLSVFVSIKKTPTGQRQENFGVKAYRKTSEGYLFFLPGGIFYGFKKPTLFFRLSDLYTSSIHDVTQRTFNLTLTMSNGKYPLGIAQDVRRGSEGDEESEEGPSYEFSMLDQTEYGVIDAYIKKHRINDNSMSEQRKAPLPKLQPDELGYEEDEEGEENGAKAGQTQVKKPVDDDDDENDNNFQPSDSDDDALEYDSQASDNENENDHGSEEEEAVDSDHDASEGEATSTHTRKSNAEDMDELDELDE
;
A
#
# COMPACT_ATOMS: atom_id res chain seq x y z
N MET A 1 52.10 8.08 5.47
CA MET A 1 51.55 9.30 4.84
C MET A 1 52.44 9.93 3.76
N THR A 2 52.03 9.88 2.50
CA THR A 2 52.25 11.06 1.64
C THR A 2 51.19 12.09 1.98
N ALA A 3 51.59 13.32 2.32
CA ALA A 3 50.73 14.46 2.69
C ALA A 3 49.77 14.94 1.57
N GLY A 4 49.41 14.06 0.63
CA GLY A 4 48.63 14.34 -0.57
C GLY A 4 47.13 14.06 -0.41
N GLN A 5 46.71 12.99 0.27
CA GLN A 5 45.30 12.55 0.24
C GLN A 5 44.38 13.31 1.22
N LEU A 6 44.89 13.75 2.37
CA LEU A 6 44.16 14.64 3.29
C LEU A 6 43.94 16.05 2.70
N ARG A 7 44.62 16.41 1.61
CA ARG A 7 44.38 17.67 0.89
C ARG A 7 43.06 17.69 0.12
N HIS A 8 42.41 16.54 -0.03
CA HIS A 8 41.08 16.43 -0.63
C HIS A 8 39.93 16.72 0.34
N VAL A 9 40.24 16.97 1.61
CA VAL A 9 39.27 17.46 2.60
C VAL A 9 39.39 18.98 2.62
N ASP A 10 38.39 19.65 2.04
CA ASP A 10 38.39 21.12 1.89
C ASP A 10 38.17 21.85 3.23
N ASP A 11 37.58 21.17 4.22
CA ASP A 11 37.41 21.68 5.57
C ASP A 11 38.71 21.54 6.40
N SER A 12 39.31 22.69 6.71
CA SER A 12 40.58 22.78 7.45
C SER A 12 40.47 22.37 8.92
N ALA A 13 39.29 22.52 9.55
CA ALA A 13 39.05 22.10 10.92
C ALA A 13 38.95 20.58 11.00
N LEU A 14 38.13 19.99 10.11
CA LEU A 14 37.99 18.53 10.01
C LEU A 14 39.31 17.85 9.66
N ARG A 15 40.10 18.45 8.76
CA ARG A 15 41.42 17.93 8.43
C ARG A 15 42.36 17.92 9.64
N SER A 16 42.36 18.98 10.44
CA SER A 16 43.16 19.06 11.66
C SER A 16 42.73 18.03 12.70
N GLU A 17 41.42 17.74 12.79
CA GLU A 17 40.89 16.68 13.66
C GLU A 17 41.30 15.27 13.19
N LEU A 18 41.25 15.00 11.89
CA LEU A 18 41.69 13.73 11.31
C LEU A 18 43.20 13.52 11.49
N GLU A 19 44.02 14.58 11.29
CA GLU A 19 45.45 14.52 11.55
C GLU A 19 45.74 14.22 13.03
N ASN A 20 45.02 14.86 13.96
CA ASN A 20 45.13 14.56 15.39
C ASN A 20 44.65 13.15 15.75
N LEU A 21 43.62 12.64 15.09
CA LEU A 21 43.07 11.30 15.32
C LEU A 21 44.05 10.22 14.86
N ILE A 22 44.72 10.42 13.71
CA ILE A 22 45.70 9.47 13.19
C ILE A 22 46.97 9.45 14.06
N VAL A 23 47.37 10.61 14.61
CA VAL A 23 48.48 10.68 15.61
C VAL A 23 48.12 9.91 16.88
N LYS A 24 46.87 9.97 17.34
CA LYS A 24 46.41 9.26 18.55
C LYS A 24 46.17 7.77 18.31
N VAL A 25 45.72 7.38 17.12
CA VAL A 25 45.39 6.01 16.75
C VAL A 25 45.91 5.71 15.34
N PRO A 26 47.16 5.26 15.20
CA PRO A 26 47.78 5.01 13.89
C PRO A 26 47.04 3.96 13.04
N GLU A 27 46.39 3.00 13.70
CA GLU A 27 45.60 1.96 13.03
C GLU A 27 44.36 2.51 12.30
N SER A 28 43.92 3.71 12.65
CA SER A 28 42.78 4.37 12.00
C SER A 28 43.10 4.95 10.62
N GLU A 29 44.40 5.13 10.28
CA GLU A 29 44.86 5.70 9.00
C GLU A 29 44.26 4.96 7.81
N ALA A 30 44.32 3.63 7.80
CA ALA A 30 43.80 2.81 6.70
C ALA A 30 42.27 2.92 6.52
N SER A 31 41.53 3.06 7.62
CA SER A 31 40.07 3.20 7.59
C SER A 31 39.64 4.58 7.11
N ILE A 32 40.36 5.62 7.54
CA ILE A 32 40.15 7.01 7.11
C ILE A 32 40.49 7.17 5.63
N GLU A 33 41.59 6.59 5.17
CA GLU A 33 41.94 6.56 3.73
C GLU A 33 40.87 5.84 2.91
N ARG A 34 40.33 4.72 3.41
CA ARG A 34 39.26 3.99 2.72
C ARG A 34 37.97 4.83 2.62
N LEU A 35 37.65 5.60 3.67
CA LEU A 35 36.52 6.54 3.69
C LEU A 35 36.71 7.70 2.71
N ILE A 36 37.87 8.37 2.73
CA ILE A 36 38.18 9.47 1.81
C ILE A 36 38.10 8.98 0.36
N ASN A 37 38.70 7.83 0.05
CA ASN A 37 38.64 7.25 -1.29
C ASN A 37 37.23 6.81 -1.70
N TYR A 38 36.41 6.35 -0.76
CA TYR A 38 35.01 6.01 -1.02
C TYR A 38 34.19 7.24 -1.41
N PHE A 39 34.37 8.35 -0.69
CA PHE A 39 33.65 9.59 -0.98
C PHE A 39 34.19 10.32 -2.22
N LEU A 40 35.49 10.25 -2.51
CA LEU A 40 36.06 10.78 -3.75
C LEU A 40 35.56 10.02 -4.98
N LYS A 41 35.51 8.67 -4.92
CA LYS A 41 34.90 7.86 -5.98
C LYS A 41 33.41 8.14 -6.17
N ARG A 42 32.72 8.52 -5.10
CA ARG A 42 31.30 8.89 -5.14
C ARG A 42 31.08 10.30 -5.71
N ALA A 43 31.95 11.25 -5.37
CA ALA A 43 31.90 12.62 -5.90
C ALA A 43 32.18 12.64 -7.41
N ASP A 44 33.13 11.83 -7.90
CA ASP A 44 33.37 11.66 -9.34
C ASP A 44 32.17 11.01 -10.06
N SER A 45 31.38 10.17 -9.37
CA SER A 45 30.16 9.58 -9.93
C SER A 45 28.95 10.53 -9.94
N ASP A 46 28.97 11.60 -9.15
CA ASP A 46 27.87 12.59 -9.07
C ASP A 46 28.19 13.88 -9.86
N ALA A 47 29.46 14.21 -10.13
CA ALA A 47 29.86 15.43 -10.85
C ALA A 47 29.94 15.28 -12.39
N THR A 48 29.78 14.08 -12.94
CA THR A 48 29.63 13.86 -14.37
C THR A 48 28.29 13.20 -14.67
N GLY A 49 27.36 14.01 -15.21
CA GLY A 49 26.19 13.48 -15.89
C GLY A 49 26.63 12.42 -16.91
N ALA A 50 25.92 11.29 -16.87
CA ALA A 50 26.06 10.14 -17.76
C ALA A 50 27.42 9.39 -17.71
N LYS A 51 27.46 8.28 -16.97
CA LYS A 51 27.66 6.93 -17.55
C LYS A 51 27.63 5.85 -16.46
N SER A 52 26.59 5.02 -16.58
CA SER A 52 26.60 3.60 -16.24
C SER A 52 27.90 2.90 -16.64
N ALA A 53 28.53 2.19 -15.70
CA ALA A 53 29.36 1.00 -15.96
C ALA A 53 29.77 0.38 -14.62
N LYS A 54 28.96 -0.51 -14.04
CA LYS A 54 29.12 -1.95 -14.30
C LYS A 54 27.79 -2.72 -14.19
N ARG A 55 26.76 -2.25 -14.89
CA ARG A 55 25.68 -3.14 -15.39
C ARG A 55 26.08 -3.57 -16.79
N SER A 56 25.84 -4.83 -17.15
CA SER A 56 26.39 -5.42 -18.38
C SER A 56 25.90 -4.66 -19.62
N LEU A 57 26.72 -4.61 -20.67
CA LEU A 57 26.36 -4.00 -21.96
C LEU A 57 25.08 -4.64 -22.56
N ASP A 58 24.77 -5.89 -22.19
CA ASP A 58 23.58 -6.62 -22.62
C ASP A 58 22.30 -6.06 -21.96
N ASP A 59 22.35 -5.68 -20.68
CA ASP A 59 21.17 -5.17 -19.96
C ASP A 59 20.62 -3.86 -20.56
N ASN A 60 21.49 -3.03 -21.14
CA ASN A 60 21.09 -1.77 -21.77
C ASN A 60 20.59 -1.97 -23.21
N LYS A 61 21.11 -2.99 -23.90
CA LYS A 61 20.69 -3.34 -25.26
C LYS A 61 19.30 -3.98 -25.26
N ASP A 62 19.04 -4.90 -24.35
CA ASP A 62 17.73 -5.56 -24.23
C ASP A 62 16.63 -4.54 -23.88
N ALA A 63 16.88 -3.64 -22.93
CA ALA A 63 15.92 -2.58 -22.61
C ALA A 63 15.67 -1.62 -23.79
N ALA A 64 16.71 -1.30 -24.58
CA ALA A 64 16.53 -0.53 -25.80
C ALA A 64 15.71 -1.28 -26.86
N ASP A 65 15.92 -2.59 -27.00
CA ASP A 65 15.17 -3.45 -27.92
C ASP A 65 13.68 -3.48 -27.56
N VAL A 66 13.34 -3.60 -26.28
CA VAL A 66 11.93 -3.53 -25.82
C VAL A 66 11.26 -2.20 -26.19
N ARG A 67 12.00 -1.08 -26.20
CA ARG A 67 11.44 0.21 -26.62
C ARG A 67 11.12 0.24 -28.12
N SER A 68 12.01 -0.30 -28.95
CA SER A 68 11.85 -0.29 -30.40
C SER A 68 10.91 -1.38 -30.91
N ASN A 69 10.96 -2.56 -30.32
CA ASN A 69 10.26 -3.76 -30.78
C ASN A 69 9.83 -4.63 -29.59
N PRO A 70 8.84 -4.19 -28.80
CA PRO A 70 8.34 -4.98 -27.67
C PRO A 70 7.68 -6.27 -28.18
N LYS A 71 7.90 -7.39 -27.48
CA LYS A 71 7.23 -8.66 -27.76
C LYS A 71 5.72 -8.53 -27.58
N HIS A 72 5.32 -7.86 -26.50
CA HIS A 72 3.93 -7.53 -26.22
C HIS A 72 3.78 -6.10 -25.71
N ARG A 73 2.62 -5.50 -25.95
CA ARG A 73 2.26 -4.18 -25.46
C ARG A 73 0.85 -4.22 -24.88
N ILE A 74 0.66 -3.71 -23.67
CA ILE A 74 -0.67 -3.47 -23.09
C ILE A 74 -0.90 -1.97 -23.02
N GLU A 75 -1.92 -1.50 -23.74
CA GLU A 75 -2.18 -0.08 -23.93
C GLU A 75 -3.22 0.47 -22.93
N GLU A 76 -3.13 1.78 -22.68
CA GLU A 76 -4.10 2.57 -21.92
C GLU A 76 -4.44 2.08 -20.51
N LEU A 77 -3.48 1.43 -19.83
CA LEU A 77 -3.66 0.99 -18.45
C LEU A 77 -3.72 2.18 -17.50
N SER A 78 -4.70 2.18 -16.59
CA SER A 78 -4.82 3.21 -15.56
C SER A 78 -3.96 2.84 -14.35
N PHE A 79 -2.80 3.48 -14.21
CA PHE A 79 -1.90 3.31 -13.09
C PHE A 79 -2.27 4.22 -11.92
N THR A 80 -2.06 3.71 -10.71
CA THR A 80 -2.07 4.47 -9.45
C THR A 80 -0.64 4.63 -8.90
N SER A 81 0.26 3.69 -9.22
CA SER A 81 1.69 3.78 -8.93
C SER A 81 2.46 3.08 -10.06
N PRO A 82 3.57 3.63 -10.58
CA PRO A 82 4.41 4.72 -10.02
C PRO A 82 3.77 6.12 -10.09
N GLU A 83 3.09 6.45 -11.18
CA GLU A 83 2.33 7.70 -11.34
C GLU A 83 0.83 7.41 -11.51
N ARG A 84 -0.02 8.29 -10.99
CA ARG A 84 -1.47 8.21 -11.16
C ARG A 84 -1.89 8.75 -12.53
N LYS A 85 -1.57 8.01 -13.60
CA LYS A 85 -1.84 8.38 -15.00
C LYS A 85 -2.16 7.14 -15.84
N LYS A 86 -2.75 7.35 -17.02
CA LYS A 86 -2.82 6.29 -18.04
C LYS A 86 -1.43 6.11 -18.68
N MET A 87 -0.95 4.88 -18.74
CA MET A 87 0.37 4.53 -19.28
C MET A 87 0.29 3.20 -20.01
N GLU A 88 1.36 2.84 -20.69
CA GLU A 88 1.48 1.57 -21.41
C GLU A 88 2.51 0.67 -20.74
N LEU A 89 2.29 -0.64 -20.88
CA LEU A 89 3.23 -1.67 -20.48
C LEU A 89 3.85 -2.30 -21.72
N LEU A 90 5.15 -2.14 -21.89
CA LEU A 90 5.93 -2.85 -22.91
C LEU A 90 6.60 -4.06 -22.27
N ILE A 91 6.48 -5.22 -22.88
CA ILE A 91 7.01 -6.48 -22.36
C ILE A 91 7.98 -7.04 -23.39
N GLY A 92 9.22 -7.26 -22.97
CA GLY A 92 10.21 -8.06 -23.69
C GLY A 92 10.50 -9.38 -23.00
N GLU A 93 11.61 -10.02 -23.38
CA GLU A 93 11.99 -11.31 -22.80
C GLU A 93 12.49 -11.22 -21.36
N ARG A 94 13.19 -10.13 -21.02
CA ARG A 94 13.84 -9.92 -19.72
C ARG A 94 13.36 -8.70 -18.97
N TYR A 95 12.74 -7.75 -19.67
CA TYR A 95 12.38 -6.44 -19.15
C TYR A 95 10.93 -6.09 -19.45
N ILE A 96 10.37 -5.34 -18.51
CA ILE A 96 9.11 -4.62 -18.65
C ILE A 96 9.44 -3.14 -18.63
N ILE A 97 8.84 -2.36 -19.52
CA ILE A 97 8.94 -0.90 -19.51
C ILE A 97 7.55 -0.33 -19.29
N ILE A 98 7.40 0.49 -18.25
CA ILE A 98 6.23 1.33 -18.05
C ILE A 98 6.56 2.69 -18.65
N GLN A 99 5.71 3.19 -19.53
CA GLN A 99 5.97 4.47 -20.19
C GLN A 99 4.71 5.31 -20.37
N ASN A 100 4.91 6.62 -20.29
CA ASN A 100 3.93 7.62 -20.70
C ASN A 100 4.58 8.56 -21.71
N TYR A 101 4.20 8.44 -22.97
CA TYR A 101 4.74 9.30 -24.03
C TYR A 101 4.44 10.78 -23.82
N LYS A 102 3.30 11.13 -23.20
CA LYS A 102 2.90 12.52 -22.97
C LYS A 102 3.76 13.18 -21.89
N SER A 103 4.08 12.46 -20.82
CA SER A 103 4.86 13.02 -19.71
C SER A 103 6.35 12.64 -19.73
N GLN A 104 6.81 11.95 -20.78
CA GLN A 104 8.17 11.40 -20.87
C GLN A 104 8.57 10.55 -19.66
N PHE A 105 7.59 10.00 -18.94
CA PHE A 105 7.86 9.12 -17.82
C PHE A 105 8.24 7.75 -18.38
N GLU A 106 9.32 7.18 -17.88
CA GLU A 106 9.74 5.83 -18.22
C GLU A 106 10.33 5.13 -16.99
N GLN A 107 9.91 3.89 -16.76
CA GLN A 107 10.49 3.02 -15.75
C GLN A 107 10.78 1.65 -16.36
N VAL A 108 12.05 1.25 -16.34
CA VAL A 108 12.52 -0.07 -16.78
C VAL A 108 12.60 -1.01 -15.59
N ILE A 109 12.03 -2.20 -15.73
CA ILE A 109 11.91 -3.21 -14.68
C ILE A 109 12.45 -4.53 -15.22
N SER A 110 13.39 -5.13 -14.49
CA SER A 110 13.80 -6.52 -14.73
C SER A 110 12.68 -7.46 -14.30
N ILE A 111 12.26 -8.38 -15.18
CA ILE A 111 11.27 -9.40 -14.85
C ILE A 111 11.74 -10.25 -13.66
N ASN A 112 13.04 -10.51 -13.58
CA ASN A 112 13.65 -11.28 -12.48
C ASN A 112 13.57 -10.55 -11.13
N ASP A 113 13.29 -9.26 -11.11
CA ASP A 113 13.12 -8.49 -9.87
C ASP A 113 11.70 -8.63 -9.30
N LEU A 114 10.74 -9.18 -10.05
CA LEU A 114 9.36 -9.37 -9.62
C LEU A 114 9.23 -10.60 -8.72
N ASP A 115 8.39 -10.50 -7.69
CA ASP A 115 8.10 -11.58 -6.74
C ASP A 115 6.67 -12.10 -6.89
N THR A 116 5.70 -11.19 -6.75
CA THR A 116 4.29 -11.55 -6.63
C THR A 116 3.43 -10.57 -7.41
N LEU A 117 2.46 -11.09 -8.15
CA LEU A 117 1.33 -10.30 -8.64
C LEU A 117 0.11 -10.57 -7.75
N VAL A 118 -0.44 -9.53 -7.13
CA VAL A 118 -1.75 -9.61 -6.48
C VAL A 118 -2.80 -9.07 -7.44
N CYS A 119 -3.88 -9.82 -7.67
CA CYS A 119 -5.02 -9.39 -8.49
C CYS A 119 -6.30 -9.49 -7.67
N VAL A 120 -6.89 -8.34 -7.33
CA VAL A 120 -8.07 -8.24 -6.45
C VAL A 120 -9.15 -7.35 -7.09
N PRO A 121 -10.44 -7.60 -6.83
CA PRO A 121 -11.49 -6.67 -7.26
C PRO A 121 -11.31 -5.33 -6.54
N THR A 122 -11.49 -4.23 -7.28
CA THR A 122 -11.44 -2.88 -6.72
C THR A 122 -12.75 -2.58 -5.98
N PRO A 123 -12.73 -2.36 -4.66
CA PRO A 123 -13.93 -2.05 -3.88
C PRO A 123 -14.60 -0.75 -4.35
N GLU A 124 -15.89 -0.62 -4.05
CA GLU A 124 -16.70 0.59 -4.25
C GLU A 124 -16.79 1.10 -5.71
N LYS A 125 -16.40 0.28 -6.69
CA LYS A 125 -16.57 0.61 -8.11
C LYS A 125 -17.95 0.18 -8.60
N ALA A 126 -18.67 1.13 -9.22
CA ALA A 126 -19.98 0.87 -9.81
C ALA A 126 -19.92 -0.16 -10.95
N LYS A 127 -18.85 -0.13 -11.75
CA LYS A 127 -18.54 -1.16 -12.75
C LYS A 127 -17.41 -2.05 -12.21
N PRO A 128 -17.48 -3.38 -12.38
CA PRO A 128 -16.43 -4.27 -11.88
C PRO A 128 -15.09 -3.97 -12.53
N VAL A 129 -14.10 -3.65 -11.71
CA VAL A 129 -12.72 -3.35 -12.08
C VAL A 129 -11.82 -4.16 -11.17
N TYR A 130 -10.70 -4.65 -11.69
CA TYR A 130 -9.69 -5.37 -10.93
C TYR A 130 -8.42 -4.56 -10.85
N THR A 131 -7.81 -4.55 -9.68
CA THR A 131 -6.49 -3.95 -9.46
C THR A 131 -5.43 -5.03 -9.51
N PHE A 132 -4.39 -4.77 -10.28
CA PHE A 132 -3.17 -5.55 -10.39
C PHE A 132 -2.05 -4.83 -9.62
N ILE A 133 -1.38 -5.57 -8.73
CA ILE A 133 -0.30 -5.06 -7.89
C ILE A 133 0.92 -5.95 -8.07
N LEU A 134 1.95 -5.44 -8.75
CA LEU A 134 3.22 -6.14 -8.92
C LEU A 134 4.19 -5.72 -7.82
N PHE A 135 4.56 -6.70 -7.00
CA PHE A 135 5.56 -6.55 -5.95
C PHE A 135 6.93 -7.03 -6.44
N TYR A 136 7.96 -6.33 -5.98
CA TYR A 136 9.35 -6.71 -6.21
C TYR A 136 9.84 -7.68 -5.13
N LYS A 137 10.86 -8.48 -5.46
CA LYS A 137 11.60 -9.33 -4.50
C LYS A 137 12.29 -8.50 -3.43
N SER A 138 12.71 -7.30 -3.81
CA SER A 138 13.29 -6.28 -2.94
C SER A 138 12.12 -5.58 -2.23
N PRO A 139 11.91 -5.81 -0.91
CA PRO A 139 10.74 -5.29 -0.21
C PRO A 139 10.73 -3.77 -0.12
N GLU A 140 11.89 -3.11 -0.31
CA GLU A 140 12.07 -1.66 -0.28
C GLU A 140 11.63 -0.91 -1.55
N LYS A 141 11.23 -1.63 -2.61
CA LYS A 141 10.68 -1.03 -3.82
C LYS A 141 9.15 -0.91 -3.70
N ASN A 142 8.64 0.28 -4.00
CA ASN A 142 7.19 0.51 -4.10
C ASN A 142 6.58 -0.41 -5.15
N ALA A 143 5.42 -1.01 -4.84
CA ALA A 143 4.70 -1.84 -5.78
C ALA A 143 4.18 -1.02 -6.99
N ILE A 144 4.09 -1.67 -8.15
CA ILE A 144 3.43 -1.10 -9.33
C ILE A 144 1.94 -1.45 -9.21
N VAL A 145 1.07 -0.46 -9.37
CA VAL A 145 -0.37 -0.61 -9.17
C VAL A 145 -1.11 -0.06 -10.39
N PHE A 146 -1.90 -0.90 -11.05
CA PHE A 146 -2.76 -0.50 -12.18
C PHE A 146 -4.09 -1.26 -12.16
N THR A 147 -5.05 -0.81 -12.96
CA THR A 147 -6.39 -1.37 -12.99
C THR A 147 -6.81 -1.80 -14.40
N LEU A 148 -7.56 -2.91 -14.46
CA LEU A 148 -8.19 -3.44 -15.67
C LEU A 148 -9.71 -3.54 -15.46
N PRO A 149 -10.53 -3.01 -16.38
CA PRO A 149 -11.97 -3.25 -16.38
C PRO A 149 -12.31 -4.72 -16.62
N ASN A 150 -13.31 -5.25 -15.92
CA ASN A 150 -13.71 -6.66 -16.05
C ASN A 150 -14.38 -6.99 -17.40
N ASN A 151 -14.88 -5.98 -18.11
CA ASN A 151 -15.46 -6.13 -19.45
C ASN A 151 -14.41 -6.32 -20.56
N GLY A 152 -13.13 -6.47 -20.20
CA GLY A 152 -12.07 -6.87 -21.12
C GLY A 152 -11.63 -5.77 -22.09
N THR A 153 -11.66 -4.50 -21.68
CA THR A 153 -11.31 -3.37 -22.56
C THR A 153 -9.82 -3.07 -22.65
N ALA A 154 -8.96 -3.80 -21.92
CA ALA A 154 -7.53 -3.63 -22.06
C ALA A 154 -7.06 -4.24 -23.39
N ASN A 155 -6.29 -3.49 -24.17
CA ASN A 155 -5.81 -3.94 -25.47
C ASN A 155 -4.40 -4.51 -25.34
N LEU A 156 -4.25 -5.80 -25.65
CA LEU A 156 -2.98 -6.49 -25.78
C LEU A 156 -2.59 -6.56 -27.26
N LYS A 157 -1.45 -5.96 -27.58
CA LYS A 157 -0.82 -6.06 -28.90
C LYS A 157 0.35 -7.03 -28.86
N THR A 158 0.45 -7.88 -29.88
CA THR A 158 1.56 -8.81 -30.12
C THR A 158 1.90 -8.73 -31.61
N GLY A 159 3.04 -8.11 -31.93
CA GLY A 159 3.32 -7.68 -33.31
C GLY A 159 2.20 -6.76 -33.84
N ASP A 160 1.69 -7.07 -35.03
CA ASP A 160 0.61 -6.30 -35.67
C ASP A 160 -0.80 -6.71 -35.20
N SER A 161 -0.91 -7.76 -34.40
CA SER A 161 -2.21 -8.24 -33.90
C SER A 161 -2.58 -7.52 -32.60
N SER A 162 -3.79 -6.96 -32.55
CA SER A 162 -4.37 -6.35 -31.36
C SER A 162 -5.63 -7.10 -30.96
N ARG A 163 -5.77 -7.44 -29.67
CA ARG A 163 -6.99 -8.02 -29.12
C ARG A 163 -7.28 -7.46 -27.74
N SER A 164 -8.56 -7.48 -27.38
CA SER A 164 -8.97 -7.14 -26.03
C SER A 164 -8.75 -8.35 -25.10
N ILE A 165 -8.36 -8.11 -23.86
CA ILE A 165 -8.06 -9.18 -22.88
C ILE A 165 -8.92 -9.06 -21.64
N THR A 166 -9.38 -10.21 -21.13
CA THR A 166 -10.08 -10.29 -19.84
C THR A 166 -9.10 -10.24 -18.66
N VAL A 167 -9.62 -10.12 -17.43
CA VAL A 167 -8.81 -10.15 -16.21
C VAL A 167 -8.10 -11.50 -16.04
N ASP A 168 -8.79 -12.60 -16.36
CA ASP A 168 -8.22 -13.95 -16.26
C ASP A 168 -7.13 -14.17 -17.30
N GLU A 169 -7.37 -13.76 -18.54
CA GLU A 169 -6.36 -13.81 -19.60
C GLU A 169 -5.14 -12.92 -19.28
N ALA A 170 -5.36 -11.77 -18.62
CA ALA A 170 -4.26 -10.94 -18.15
C ALA A 170 -3.45 -11.64 -17.06
N CYS A 171 -4.10 -12.32 -16.11
CA CYS A 171 -3.39 -13.13 -15.10
C CYS A 171 -2.58 -14.24 -15.78
N ASP A 172 -3.19 -15.01 -16.67
CA ASP A 172 -2.50 -16.08 -17.40
C ASP A 172 -1.31 -15.54 -18.21
N PHE A 173 -1.46 -14.37 -18.84
CA PHE A 173 -0.39 -13.67 -19.54
C PHE A 173 0.77 -13.29 -18.60
N PHE A 174 0.48 -12.72 -17.42
CA PHE A 174 1.53 -12.39 -16.45
C PHE A 174 2.25 -13.64 -15.91
N LEU A 175 1.54 -14.76 -15.77
CA LEU A 175 2.13 -16.01 -15.31
C LEU A 175 3.00 -16.68 -16.39
N THR A 176 2.53 -16.71 -17.64
CA THR A 176 3.14 -17.50 -18.71
C THR A 176 4.14 -16.72 -19.56
N GLU A 177 3.76 -15.51 -19.99
CA GLU A 177 4.58 -14.68 -20.88
C GLU A 177 5.54 -13.79 -20.09
N VAL A 178 5.05 -13.11 -19.06
CA VAL A 178 5.88 -12.28 -18.18
C VAL A 178 6.63 -13.12 -17.15
N LYS A 179 6.17 -14.35 -16.87
CA LYS A 179 6.81 -15.29 -15.93
C LYS A 179 6.94 -14.71 -14.51
N VAL A 180 5.92 -14.00 -14.05
CA VAL A 180 5.82 -13.60 -12.65
C VAL A 180 5.77 -14.88 -11.80
N PRO A 181 6.58 -15.02 -10.72
CA PRO A 181 6.70 -16.28 -9.99
C PRO A 181 5.39 -16.81 -9.41
N GLN A 182 4.50 -15.91 -8.97
CA GLN A 182 3.20 -16.27 -8.42
C GLN A 182 2.15 -15.18 -8.65
N ILE A 183 0.90 -15.63 -8.80
CA ILE A 183 -0.28 -14.77 -8.83
C ILE A 183 -1.17 -15.14 -7.65
N VAL A 184 -1.52 -14.14 -6.84
CA VAL A 184 -2.37 -14.30 -5.66
C VAL A 184 -3.69 -13.58 -5.89
N ARG A 185 -4.80 -14.30 -5.74
CA ARG A 185 -6.17 -13.82 -5.97
C ARG A 185 -7.07 -14.20 -4.81
N PRO A 186 -8.19 -13.48 -4.60
CA PRO A 186 -9.19 -13.90 -3.63
C PRO A 186 -9.77 -15.26 -3.99
N ASP A 187 -10.10 -16.03 -2.96
CA ASP A 187 -10.70 -17.36 -3.08
C ASP A 187 -11.83 -17.46 -2.06
N LEU A 188 -13.01 -17.84 -2.56
CA LEU A 188 -14.25 -18.02 -1.79
C LEU A 188 -14.10 -19.02 -0.63
N SER A 189 -13.26 -20.03 -0.82
CA SER A 189 -12.98 -21.04 0.19
C SER A 189 -12.00 -20.55 1.27
N VAL A 190 -11.33 -19.43 1.03
CA VAL A 190 -10.33 -18.85 1.94
C VAL A 190 -10.90 -17.73 2.77
N PHE A 191 -11.52 -16.74 2.14
CA PHE A 191 -12.07 -15.58 2.84
C PHE A 191 -13.16 -14.90 2.01
N VAL A 192 -14.26 -14.54 2.68
CA VAL A 192 -15.32 -13.68 2.15
C VAL A 192 -15.75 -12.74 3.28
N SER A 193 -15.83 -11.45 2.98
CA SER A 193 -16.31 -10.44 3.93
C SER A 193 -17.81 -10.61 4.15
N ILE A 194 -18.24 -10.41 5.40
CA ILE A 194 -19.66 -10.52 5.77
C ILE A 194 -20.46 -9.36 5.16
N LYS A 195 -19.84 -8.18 5.05
CA LYS A 195 -20.48 -7.02 4.43
C LYS A 195 -20.67 -7.22 2.93
N LYS A 196 -21.93 -7.18 2.52
CA LYS A 196 -22.31 -7.14 1.10
C LYS A 196 -21.92 -5.79 0.50
N THR A 197 -21.56 -5.79 -0.78
CA THR A 197 -21.33 -4.57 -1.54
C THR A 197 -22.59 -3.69 -1.57
N PRO A 198 -22.47 -2.35 -1.38
CA PRO A 198 -23.61 -1.42 -1.41
C PRO A 198 -24.40 -1.42 -2.72
N THR A 199 -23.77 -1.86 -3.82
CA THR A 199 -24.30 -1.77 -5.19
C THR A 199 -25.42 -2.76 -5.52
N GLY A 200 -25.91 -3.54 -4.55
CA GLY A 200 -27.05 -4.47 -4.74
C GLY A 200 -26.81 -5.65 -5.69
N GLN A 201 -25.72 -5.62 -6.47
CA GLN A 201 -25.24 -6.75 -7.26
C GLN A 201 -24.67 -7.81 -6.31
N ARG A 202 -24.97 -9.08 -6.57
CA ARG A 202 -24.43 -10.27 -5.86
C ARG A 202 -22.93 -10.47 -6.14
N GLN A 203 -22.11 -9.44 -5.98
CA GLN A 203 -20.67 -9.59 -6.01
C GLN A 203 -20.17 -9.88 -4.60
N GLU A 204 -19.36 -10.93 -4.52
CA GLU A 204 -18.70 -11.31 -3.29
C GLU A 204 -17.71 -10.22 -2.90
N ASN A 205 -17.81 -9.75 -1.65
CA ASN A 205 -16.87 -8.79 -1.13
C ASN A 205 -15.71 -9.55 -0.49
N PHE A 206 -14.49 -9.20 -0.89
CA PHE A 206 -13.26 -9.80 -0.36
C PHE A 206 -12.46 -8.82 0.49
N GLY A 207 -12.79 -7.52 0.42
CA GLY A 207 -12.05 -6.45 1.07
C GLY A 207 -12.71 -6.03 2.37
N VAL A 208 -11.93 -5.99 3.44
CA VAL A 208 -12.33 -5.40 4.72
C VAL A 208 -11.74 -4.00 4.82
N LYS A 209 -12.60 -3.00 4.98
CA LYS A 209 -12.16 -1.61 5.17
C LYS A 209 -11.36 -1.48 6.47
N ALA A 210 -10.22 -0.83 6.41
CA ALA A 210 -9.33 -0.64 7.55
C ALA A 210 -8.49 0.63 7.38
N TYR A 211 -7.88 1.09 8.48
CA TYR A 211 -6.98 2.23 8.47
C TYR A 211 -5.59 1.81 8.91
N ARG A 212 -4.55 2.26 8.20
CA ARG A 212 -3.18 2.23 8.68
C ARG A 212 -2.75 3.64 9.04
N LYS A 213 -2.62 3.92 10.33
CA LYS A 213 -2.47 5.29 10.85
C LYS A 213 -3.64 6.16 10.35
N THR A 214 -3.36 7.21 9.60
CA THR A 214 -4.36 8.11 9.00
C THR A 214 -4.75 7.71 7.57
N SER A 215 -4.07 6.73 6.98
CA SER A 215 -4.36 6.29 5.61
C SER A 215 -5.48 5.24 5.63
N GLU A 216 -6.53 5.50 4.89
CA GLU A 216 -7.64 4.56 4.66
C GLU A 216 -7.29 3.55 3.56
N GLY A 217 -7.72 2.31 3.74
CA GLY A 217 -7.53 1.25 2.75
C GLY A 217 -8.44 0.05 2.98
N TYR A 218 -8.04 -1.06 2.37
CA TYR A 218 -8.71 -2.34 2.40
C TYR A 218 -7.68 -3.43 2.67
N LEU A 219 -8.02 -4.32 3.59
CA LEU A 219 -7.36 -5.59 3.83
C LEU A 219 -8.03 -6.67 2.99
N PHE A 220 -7.22 -7.45 2.28
CA PHE A 220 -7.65 -8.67 1.61
C PHE A 220 -6.89 -9.84 2.20
N PHE A 221 -7.63 -10.83 2.70
CA PHE A 221 -7.08 -12.07 3.25
C PHE A 221 -7.04 -13.11 2.14
N LEU A 222 -5.85 -13.42 1.63
CA LEU A 222 -5.65 -14.19 0.40
C LEU A 222 -4.94 -15.52 0.70
N PRO A 223 -5.06 -16.56 -0.15
CA PRO A 223 -4.50 -17.89 0.13
C PRO A 223 -3.01 -17.95 0.53
N GLY A 224 -2.20 -16.97 0.08
CA GLY A 224 -0.75 -16.89 0.35
C GLY A 224 -0.31 -15.69 1.19
N GLY A 225 -1.22 -14.81 1.60
CA GLY A 225 -0.84 -13.57 2.28
C GLY A 225 -1.98 -12.62 2.58
N ILE A 226 -1.69 -11.58 3.35
CA ILE A 226 -2.62 -10.49 3.62
C ILE A 226 -2.16 -9.27 2.82
N PHE A 227 -3.04 -8.70 2.02
CA PHE A 227 -2.76 -7.50 1.22
C PHE A 227 -3.44 -6.28 1.84
N TYR A 228 -2.72 -5.15 1.93
CA TYR A 228 -3.26 -3.84 2.28
C TYR A 228 -3.01 -2.83 1.14
N GLY A 229 -4.05 -2.14 0.70
CA GLY A 229 -4.00 -1.10 -0.33
C GLY A 229 -5.30 -0.30 -0.38
N PHE A 230 -5.61 0.54 -1.36
CA PHE A 230 -4.89 0.91 -2.58
C PHE A 230 -4.19 2.27 -2.46
N LYS A 231 -4.41 2.97 -1.35
CA LYS A 231 -3.66 4.18 -1.00
C LYS A 231 -2.29 3.76 -0.48
N LYS A 232 -1.30 4.64 -0.65
CA LYS A 232 0.02 4.40 -0.06
C LYS A 232 -0.11 4.32 1.47
N PRO A 233 0.64 3.43 2.12
CA PRO A 233 1.53 2.44 1.52
C PRO A 233 0.79 1.16 1.08
N THR A 234 1.20 0.59 -0.05
CA THR A 234 0.68 -0.68 -0.59
C THR A 234 1.54 -1.83 -0.10
N LEU A 235 0.98 -2.75 0.70
CA LEU A 235 1.73 -3.77 1.41
C LEU A 235 1.20 -5.17 1.13
N PHE A 236 2.10 -6.15 1.03
CA PHE A 236 1.75 -7.56 1.01
C PHE A 236 2.54 -8.36 2.04
N PHE A 237 1.80 -8.92 3.00
CA PHE A 237 2.30 -9.74 4.09
C PHE A 237 2.21 -11.20 3.68
N ARG A 238 3.34 -11.82 3.33
CA ARG A 238 3.38 -13.26 3.06
C ARG A 238 3.09 -14.03 4.35
N LEU A 239 2.23 -15.03 4.29
CA LEU A 239 1.91 -15.84 5.47
C LEU A 239 3.14 -16.50 6.09
N SER A 240 4.11 -16.92 5.26
CA SER A 240 5.36 -17.54 5.69
C SER A 240 6.30 -16.62 6.46
N ASP A 241 6.10 -15.30 6.36
CA ASP A 241 6.96 -14.30 6.98
C ASP A 241 6.31 -13.68 8.24
N LEU A 242 5.05 -14.04 8.54
CA LEU A 242 4.35 -13.60 9.73
C LEU A 242 4.81 -14.42 10.93
N TYR A 243 5.16 -13.72 12.00
CA TYR A 243 5.44 -14.32 13.30
C TYR A 243 4.15 -14.51 14.08
N THR A 244 3.42 -13.41 14.31
CA THR A 244 2.18 -13.42 15.08
C THR A 244 1.15 -12.46 14.51
N SER A 245 -0.11 -12.67 14.87
CA SER A 245 -1.19 -11.70 14.71
C SER A 245 -1.85 -11.47 16.06
N SER A 246 -2.36 -10.26 16.27
CA SER A 246 -3.05 -9.91 17.51
C SER A 246 -4.22 -8.97 17.26
N ILE A 247 -5.40 -9.37 17.70
CA ILE A 247 -6.60 -8.54 17.75
C ILE A 247 -6.69 -7.88 19.13
N HIS A 248 -6.95 -6.59 19.16
CA HIS A 248 -6.99 -5.77 20.38
C HIS A 248 -7.90 -4.55 20.16
N ASP A 249 -8.06 -3.73 21.19
CA ASP A 249 -8.97 -2.56 21.20
C ASP A 249 -10.38 -2.90 20.71
N VAL A 250 -10.88 -4.05 21.15
CA VAL A 250 -12.20 -4.54 20.77
C VAL A 250 -13.27 -3.69 21.44
N THR A 251 -14.06 -3.00 20.63
CA THR A 251 -15.22 -2.20 21.05
C THR A 251 -16.51 -2.86 20.58
N GLN A 252 -17.65 -2.22 20.85
CA GLN A 252 -18.94 -2.66 20.32
C GLN A 252 -19.04 -2.59 18.78
N ARG A 253 -18.22 -1.75 18.13
CA ARG A 253 -18.33 -1.47 16.68
C ARG A 253 -17.10 -1.87 15.88
N THR A 254 -15.92 -1.79 16.48
CA THR A 254 -14.66 -1.99 15.78
C THR A 254 -13.61 -2.66 16.65
N PHE A 255 -12.57 -3.19 16.01
CA PHE A 255 -11.35 -3.67 16.64
C PHE A 255 -10.12 -3.31 15.80
N ASN A 256 -8.93 -3.51 16.38
CA ASN A 256 -7.63 -3.34 15.72
C ASN A 256 -6.97 -4.70 15.48
N LEU A 257 -6.27 -4.86 14.36
CA LEU A 257 -5.48 -6.03 13.99
C LEU A 257 -4.01 -5.60 13.81
N THR A 258 -3.11 -6.20 14.57
CA THR A 258 -1.67 -6.04 14.39
C THR A 258 -1.06 -7.31 13.81
N LEU A 259 -0.26 -7.15 12.75
CA LEU A 259 0.53 -8.20 12.13
C LEU A 259 2.00 -7.98 12.46
N THR A 260 2.64 -8.95 13.09
CA THR A 260 4.06 -8.91 13.44
C THR A 260 4.83 -9.83 12.52
N MET A 261 5.87 -9.30 11.87
CA MET A 261 6.75 -10.07 11.00
C MET A 261 7.75 -10.88 11.83
N SER A 262 8.31 -11.96 11.28
CA SER A 262 9.50 -12.60 11.87
C SER A 262 10.72 -11.67 11.78
N ASN A 263 11.70 -11.85 12.67
CA ASN A 263 12.93 -11.06 12.64
C ASN A 263 13.60 -11.08 11.24
N GLY A 264 14.05 -9.91 10.79
CA GLY A 264 14.64 -9.69 9.47
C GLY A 264 13.68 -9.79 8.28
N LYS A 265 12.37 -10.01 8.52
CA LYS A 265 11.34 -10.05 7.48
C LYS A 265 10.52 -8.77 7.46
N TYR A 266 10.04 -8.45 6.27
CA TYR A 266 9.27 -7.25 5.99
C TYR A 266 8.20 -7.56 4.94
N PRO A 267 7.00 -6.94 5.00
CA PRO A 267 6.05 -7.05 3.91
C PRO A 267 6.63 -6.45 2.62
N LEU A 268 6.19 -6.97 1.48
CA LEU A 268 6.57 -6.42 0.18
C LEU A 268 5.90 -5.05 -0.02
N GLY A 269 6.54 -4.15 -0.78
CA GLY A 269 5.98 -2.84 -1.16
C GLY A 269 6.26 -1.70 -0.19
N ILE A 270 7.18 -1.89 0.77
CA ILE A 270 7.64 -0.83 1.67
C ILE A 270 8.51 0.17 0.88
N ALA A 271 8.26 1.46 1.02
CA ALA A 271 9.20 2.48 0.56
C ALA A 271 10.39 2.58 1.55
N GLN A 272 11.61 2.82 1.04
CA GLN A 272 12.83 3.00 1.84
C GLN A 272 12.67 3.90 3.07
N ASP A 273 11.80 4.91 3.00
CA ASP A 273 11.58 5.88 4.08
C ASP A 273 10.91 5.28 5.33
N VAL A 274 10.24 4.13 5.21
CA VAL A 274 9.45 3.52 6.31
C VAL A 274 10.27 2.54 7.15
N ARG A 275 11.49 2.14 6.73
CA ARG A 275 12.35 1.22 7.51
C ARG A 275 13.07 1.88 8.69
N ARG A 276 13.05 3.20 8.80
CA ARG A 276 13.90 3.96 9.73
C ARG A 276 13.43 3.91 11.20
N GLY A 277 12.50 3.02 11.57
CA GLY A 277 11.76 3.11 12.83
C GLY A 277 11.67 1.85 13.69
N SER A 278 12.38 0.77 13.36
CA SER A 278 12.41 -0.43 14.22
C SER A 278 13.69 -1.22 13.99
N GLU A 279 14.79 -0.73 14.57
CA GLU A 279 15.88 -1.62 14.96
C GLU A 279 15.31 -2.46 16.11
N GLY A 280 14.83 -3.66 15.77
CA GLY A 280 14.47 -4.64 16.79
C GLY A 280 15.75 -5.07 17.52
N ASP A 281 15.62 -5.46 18.78
CA ASP A 281 16.71 -6.11 19.50
C ASP A 281 17.17 -7.31 18.67
N GLU A 282 18.46 -7.40 18.33
CA GLU A 282 18.99 -8.48 17.48
C GLU A 282 18.76 -9.88 18.09
N GLU A 283 18.46 -9.94 19.39
CA GLU A 283 18.11 -11.15 20.15
C GLU A 283 16.63 -11.53 20.07
N SER A 284 15.75 -10.66 19.56
CA SER A 284 14.31 -10.91 19.40
C SER A 284 14.04 -11.77 18.16
N GLU A 285 13.16 -12.78 18.28
CA GLU A 285 12.58 -13.48 17.11
C GLU A 285 11.47 -12.65 16.43
N GLU A 286 10.98 -11.62 17.10
CA GLU A 286 9.94 -10.70 16.62
C GLU A 286 10.56 -9.59 15.77
N GLY A 287 10.02 -9.42 14.57
CA GLY A 287 10.32 -8.32 13.67
C GLY A 287 9.34 -7.14 13.79
N PRO A 288 9.28 -6.26 12.79
CA PRO A 288 8.39 -5.10 12.82
C PRO A 288 6.91 -5.49 12.88
N SER A 289 6.14 -4.69 13.62
CA SER A 289 4.68 -4.83 13.75
C SER A 289 3.94 -3.77 12.94
N TYR A 290 2.81 -4.16 12.35
CA TYR A 290 1.97 -3.34 11.49
C TYR A 290 0.53 -3.39 11.97
N GLU A 291 0.07 -2.27 12.53
CA GLU A 291 -1.29 -2.12 13.02
C GLU A 291 -2.24 -1.61 11.94
N PHE A 292 -3.42 -2.22 11.91
CA PHE A 292 -4.59 -1.81 11.15
C PHE A 292 -5.73 -1.57 12.13
N SER A 293 -6.33 -0.39 12.09
CA SER A 293 -7.37 0.03 13.01
C SER A 293 -8.72 0.16 12.34
N MET A 294 -9.76 0.28 13.18
CA MET A 294 -11.15 0.52 12.75
C MET A 294 -11.71 -0.58 11.85
N LEU A 295 -11.27 -1.84 12.04
CA LEU A 295 -11.92 -2.98 11.40
C LEU A 295 -13.30 -3.17 12.04
N ASP A 296 -14.31 -3.46 11.22
CA ASP A 296 -15.68 -3.62 11.73
C ASP A 296 -15.84 -4.91 12.54
N GLN A 297 -16.50 -4.83 13.70
CA GLN A 297 -16.71 -5.95 14.62
C GLN A 297 -17.44 -7.13 13.96
N THR A 298 -18.30 -6.87 12.97
CA THR A 298 -18.98 -7.94 12.23
C THR A 298 -18.01 -8.84 11.48
N GLU A 299 -16.85 -8.33 11.05
CA GLU A 299 -15.84 -9.11 10.32
C GLU A 299 -14.92 -9.93 11.25
N TYR A 300 -15.03 -9.76 12.58
CA TYR A 300 -14.17 -10.43 13.57
C TYR A 300 -14.14 -11.94 13.36
N GLY A 301 -15.30 -12.59 13.26
CA GLY A 301 -15.40 -14.05 13.18
C GLY A 301 -14.74 -14.64 11.94
N VAL A 302 -14.88 -13.99 10.78
CA VAL A 302 -14.27 -14.46 9.52
C VAL A 302 -12.76 -14.20 9.47
N ILE A 303 -12.31 -13.09 10.07
CA ILE A 303 -10.88 -12.76 10.17
C ILE A 303 -10.18 -13.72 11.15
N ASP A 304 -10.77 -13.95 12.31
CA ASP A 304 -10.27 -14.91 13.32
C ASP A 304 -10.20 -16.33 12.75
N ALA A 305 -11.23 -16.76 12.03
CA ALA A 305 -11.23 -18.06 11.35
C ALA A 305 -10.11 -18.18 10.31
N TYR A 306 -9.84 -17.12 9.53
CA TYR A 306 -8.72 -17.08 8.59
C TYR A 306 -7.37 -17.21 9.30
N ILE A 307 -7.14 -16.41 10.35
CA ILE A 307 -5.89 -16.42 11.15
C ILE A 307 -5.62 -17.83 11.69
N LYS A 308 -6.64 -18.45 12.31
CA LYS A 308 -6.56 -19.80 12.87
C LYS A 308 -6.31 -20.87 11.80
N LYS A 309 -7.00 -20.78 10.66
CA LYS A 309 -6.85 -21.72 9.52
C LYS A 309 -5.42 -21.71 8.99
N HIS A 310 -4.81 -20.54 8.90
CA HIS A 310 -3.45 -20.36 8.38
C HIS A 310 -2.35 -20.51 9.44
N ARG A 311 -2.71 -20.88 10.69
CA ARG A 311 -1.79 -21.11 11.81
C ARG A 311 -0.85 -19.94 12.09
N ILE A 312 -1.32 -18.72 11.85
CA ILE A 312 -0.59 -17.53 12.29
C ILE A 312 -0.69 -17.51 13.82
N ASN A 313 0.43 -17.40 14.52
CA ASN A 313 0.43 -17.49 15.99
C ASN A 313 -0.40 -16.34 16.58
N ASP A 314 -1.45 -16.68 17.32
CA ASP A 314 -2.42 -15.71 17.84
C ASP A 314 -1.98 -15.23 19.24
N ASN A 315 -1.44 -14.01 19.29
CA ASN A 315 -1.00 -13.36 20.52
C ASN A 315 -2.04 -12.35 21.07
N SER A 316 -3.30 -12.43 20.64
CA SER A 316 -4.37 -11.51 21.10
C SER A 316 -4.60 -11.54 22.63
N MET A 317 -4.10 -12.57 23.33
CA MET A 317 -4.29 -12.79 24.77
C MET A 317 -3.00 -12.62 25.60
N SER A 318 -1.93 -12.04 25.05
CA SER A 318 -0.69 -11.84 25.80
C SER A 318 -0.87 -10.84 26.95
N GLU A 319 -0.26 -11.11 28.09
CA GLU A 319 -0.46 -10.35 29.34
C GLU A 319 -0.08 -8.88 29.23
N GLN A 320 0.81 -8.54 28.29
CA GLN A 320 1.23 -7.17 27.98
C GLN A 320 0.11 -6.30 27.39
N ARG A 321 -1.00 -6.90 26.93
CA ARG A 321 -2.11 -6.18 26.27
C ARG A 321 -3.49 -6.45 26.88
N LYS A 322 -3.55 -7.12 28.03
CA LYS A 322 -4.76 -7.13 28.85
C LYS A 322 -5.06 -5.69 29.28
N ALA A 323 -6.29 -5.24 29.07
CA ALA A 323 -6.73 -3.92 29.50
C ALA A 323 -6.36 -3.69 30.97
N PRO A 324 -5.83 -2.51 31.36
CA PRO A 324 -5.65 -2.19 32.76
C PRO A 324 -6.99 -2.36 33.47
N LEU A 325 -7.01 -3.18 34.52
CA LEU A 325 -8.16 -3.25 35.42
C LEU A 325 -8.49 -1.82 35.88
N PRO A 326 -9.77 -1.40 35.86
CA PRO A 326 -10.13 -0.08 36.35
C PRO A 326 -9.62 0.07 37.78
N LYS A 327 -8.81 1.11 38.00
CA LYS A 327 -8.34 1.49 39.33
C LYS A 327 -9.55 1.94 40.14
N LEU A 328 -10.10 1.05 40.95
CA LEU A 328 -10.95 1.43 42.07
C LEU A 328 -10.09 2.34 42.97
N GLN A 329 -10.56 3.57 43.17
CA GLN A 329 -9.95 4.53 44.10
C GLN A 329 -10.15 4.01 45.53
N PRO A 330 -9.09 3.91 46.35
CA PRO A 330 -9.21 3.50 47.75
C PRO A 330 -9.33 4.72 48.67
N ASP A 331 -10.58 5.05 48.99
CA ASP A 331 -10.98 6.10 49.93
C ASP A 331 -12.38 5.66 50.42
N GLU A 332 -12.74 5.52 51.69
CA GLU A 332 -12.13 5.77 52.99
C GLU A 332 -12.82 4.78 53.95
N LEU A 333 -12.08 4.08 54.82
CA LEU A 333 -12.54 3.75 56.17
C LEU A 333 -11.29 3.38 56.98
N GLY A 334 -10.76 4.40 57.65
CA GLY A 334 -9.70 4.24 58.63
C GLY A 334 -10.23 3.69 59.95
N TYR A 335 -9.40 2.89 60.61
CA TYR A 335 -9.25 2.88 62.06
C TYR A 335 -7.78 2.58 62.40
N GLU A 336 -7.29 3.36 63.36
CA GLU A 336 -5.89 3.52 63.79
C GLU A 336 -5.38 2.41 64.72
N GLU A 337 -4.05 2.33 64.72
CA GLU A 337 -3.07 1.94 65.76
C GLU A 337 -3.33 0.73 66.67
N ASP A 338 -2.34 -0.18 66.70
CA ASP A 338 -1.47 -0.27 67.89
C ASP A 338 -0.16 -1.02 67.58
N GLU A 339 0.88 -0.57 68.28
CA GLU A 339 2.32 -0.84 68.11
C GLU A 339 2.81 -2.18 68.70
N GLU A 340 4.08 -2.45 68.36
CA GLU A 340 5.12 -3.23 69.07
C GLU A 340 5.23 -4.75 68.87
N GLY A 341 6.47 -5.18 68.53
CA GLY A 341 7.00 -6.46 69.01
C GLY A 341 7.91 -7.22 68.04
N GLU A 342 9.20 -7.23 68.34
CA GLU A 342 10.31 -7.88 67.65
C GLU A 342 10.27 -9.43 67.49
N GLU A 343 11.07 -9.86 66.50
CA GLU A 343 11.94 -11.05 66.44
C GLU A 343 11.41 -12.49 66.21
N ASN A 344 11.91 -13.03 65.10
CA ASN A 344 12.54 -14.35 64.90
C ASN A 344 11.76 -15.65 65.18
N GLY A 345 11.80 -16.54 64.18
CA GLY A 345 12.14 -17.94 64.42
C GLY A 345 11.16 -19.00 63.91
N ALA A 346 11.58 -19.63 62.81
CA ALA A 346 11.13 -20.91 62.27
C ALA A 346 10.56 -21.96 63.24
N LYS A 347 9.44 -22.59 62.85
CA LYS A 347 9.17 -24.05 62.73
C LYS A 347 7.65 -24.28 62.70
N ALA A 348 7.10 -24.81 61.60
CA ALA A 348 6.88 -26.25 61.39
C ALA A 348 5.99 -26.91 62.47
N GLY A 349 4.76 -27.28 62.09
CA GLY A 349 3.96 -28.23 62.86
C GLY A 349 2.45 -28.04 62.74
N GLN A 350 1.85 -28.78 61.80
CA GLN A 350 0.60 -29.54 61.89
C GLN A 350 -0.52 -29.03 62.84
N THR A 351 -1.78 -29.08 62.37
CA THR A 351 -2.81 -30.05 62.83
C THR A 351 -4.23 -29.49 62.63
N GLN A 352 -5.02 -30.22 61.82
CA GLN A 352 -6.46 -30.52 61.94
C GLN A 352 -7.58 -29.46 61.84
N VAL A 353 -8.49 -29.78 60.90
CA VAL A 353 -9.96 -29.93 61.04
C VAL A 353 -10.78 -28.66 61.33
N LYS A 354 -11.67 -28.30 60.38
CA LYS A 354 -13.15 -28.19 60.56
C LYS A 354 -13.82 -27.50 59.35
N LYS A 355 -14.75 -28.20 58.69
CA LYS A 355 -16.03 -27.62 58.18
C LYS A 355 -16.90 -27.22 59.39
N PRO A 356 -17.95 -26.38 59.33
CA PRO A 356 -18.82 -25.98 58.20
C PRO A 356 -18.92 -24.42 58.10
N VAL A 357 -19.78 -23.77 57.30
CA VAL A 357 -21.19 -23.42 57.57
C VAL A 357 -21.81 -22.87 56.27
N ASP A 358 -22.99 -23.38 55.90
CA ASP A 358 -23.92 -22.75 54.94
C ASP A 358 -24.48 -21.47 55.58
N ASP A 359 -24.47 -20.35 54.87
CA ASP A 359 -25.34 -19.22 55.20
C ASP A 359 -25.96 -18.66 53.91
N ASP A 360 -27.28 -18.77 53.87
CA ASP A 360 -28.21 -18.08 53.00
C ASP A 360 -28.04 -16.56 53.20
N ASP A 361 -28.05 -15.74 52.14
CA ASP A 361 -28.76 -14.46 52.22
C ASP A 361 -29.10 -13.85 50.85
N ASP A 362 -30.40 -13.92 50.59
CA ASP A 362 -31.35 -13.00 49.96
C ASP A 362 -30.98 -11.94 48.89
N GLU A 363 -31.88 -11.96 47.90
CA GLU A 363 -32.17 -10.95 46.89
C GLU A 363 -32.47 -9.57 47.50
N ASN A 364 -31.87 -8.49 46.93
CA ASN A 364 -32.53 -7.18 46.90
C ASN A 364 -31.93 -6.25 45.82
N ASP A 365 -32.26 -6.49 44.54
CA ASP A 365 -32.07 -5.50 43.47
C ASP A 365 -33.32 -4.60 43.40
N ASN A 366 -33.30 -3.50 44.16
CA ASN A 366 -34.36 -2.48 44.14
C ASN A 366 -33.86 -1.09 44.55
N ASN A 367 -32.88 -0.53 43.82
CA ASN A 367 -32.72 0.93 43.87
C ASN A 367 -32.17 1.55 42.58
N PHE A 368 -32.99 1.57 41.53
CA PHE A 368 -32.83 2.54 40.44
C PHE A 368 -33.97 3.55 40.50
N GLN A 369 -33.70 4.73 41.08
CA GLN A 369 -34.54 5.92 40.94
C GLN A 369 -33.89 6.86 39.91
N PRO A 370 -34.52 7.14 38.75
CA PRO A 370 -34.17 8.30 37.96
C PRO A 370 -34.80 9.53 38.62
N SER A 371 -33.98 10.44 39.14
CA SER A 371 -34.46 11.76 39.53
C SER A 371 -34.65 12.63 38.29
N ASP A 372 -35.90 12.92 37.98
CA ASP A 372 -36.34 14.02 37.13
C ASP A 372 -36.12 15.39 37.80
N SER A 373 -36.21 16.44 36.98
CA SER A 373 -36.17 17.91 37.21
C SER A 373 -34.79 18.57 37.16
N ASP A 374 -34.56 19.66 36.41
CA ASP A 374 -35.37 20.46 35.48
C ASP A 374 -34.43 21.41 34.70
N ASP A 375 -34.90 21.84 33.54
CA ASP A 375 -34.67 23.14 32.87
C ASP A 375 -33.23 23.66 32.64
N ASP A 376 -32.85 23.67 31.36
CA ASP A 376 -32.39 24.92 30.74
C ASP A 376 -32.84 24.96 29.27
N ALA A 377 -33.94 25.68 29.04
CA ALA A 377 -34.41 26.08 27.73
C ALA A 377 -33.56 27.25 27.21
N LEU A 378 -32.83 27.03 26.12
CA LEU A 378 -32.32 28.13 25.29
C LEU A 378 -32.93 28.06 23.90
N GLU A 379 -33.72 29.10 23.62
CA GLU A 379 -34.36 29.45 22.36
C GLU A 379 -33.36 29.92 21.28
N TYR A 380 -33.85 29.93 20.04
CA TYR A 380 -33.35 30.56 18.80
C TYR A 380 -32.22 29.83 18.03
N ASP A 381 -32.27 29.66 16.70
CA ASP A 381 -33.11 30.30 15.68
C ASP A 381 -33.31 29.35 14.48
N SER A 382 -34.52 29.39 13.96
CA SER A 382 -35.01 28.71 12.76
C SER A 382 -34.93 29.67 11.58
N GLN A 383 -34.09 29.41 10.56
CA GLN A 383 -34.34 29.86 9.18
C GLN A 383 -33.62 29.02 8.11
N ALA A 384 -34.35 28.86 6.98
CA ALA A 384 -33.95 28.40 5.65
C ALA A 384 -33.83 26.87 5.47
N SER A 385 -34.94 26.19 5.22
CA SER A 385 -35.60 26.03 3.90
C SER A 385 -34.90 25.01 3.01
N ASP A 386 -35.54 23.85 3.00
CA ASP A 386 -35.58 22.85 1.94
C ASP A 386 -35.69 23.50 0.54
N ASN A 387 -34.89 23.03 -0.41
CA ASN A 387 -35.39 22.78 -1.76
C ASN A 387 -34.45 21.83 -2.54
N GLU A 388 -35.02 20.69 -2.89
CA GLU A 388 -34.64 19.81 -3.98
C GLU A 388 -34.44 20.62 -5.28
N ASN A 389 -33.40 20.35 -6.08
CA ASN A 389 -33.55 19.54 -7.30
C ASN A 389 -32.26 19.47 -8.13
N GLU A 390 -32.17 18.37 -8.85
CA GLU A 390 -31.29 17.96 -9.94
C GLU A 390 -30.68 19.08 -10.80
N ASN A 391 -29.38 18.97 -11.11
CA ASN A 391 -28.98 18.79 -12.52
C ASN A 391 -27.50 18.40 -12.73
N ASP A 392 -27.40 17.54 -13.75
CA ASP A 392 -26.28 17.04 -14.52
C ASP A 392 -25.53 18.13 -15.32
N HIS A 393 -24.44 17.73 -15.98
CA HIS A 393 -23.47 18.47 -16.81
C HIS A 393 -22.27 19.03 -16.03
N GLY A 394 -21.02 18.76 -16.43
CA GLY A 394 -20.51 18.54 -17.77
C GLY A 394 -19.39 19.56 -17.97
N SER A 395 -18.16 19.20 -17.59
CA SER A 395 -17.01 20.10 -17.68
C SER A 395 -16.43 20.09 -19.09
N GLU A 396 -16.86 21.04 -19.91
CA GLU A 396 -16.12 21.52 -21.08
C GLU A 396 -15.31 22.74 -20.63
N GLU A 397 -13.97 22.62 -20.66
CA GLU A 397 -13.09 23.78 -20.59
C GLU A 397 -12.78 24.22 -22.02
N GLU A 398 -13.31 25.39 -22.38
CA GLU A 398 -12.95 26.12 -23.59
C GLU A 398 -11.55 26.73 -23.43
N GLU A 399 -10.63 26.31 -24.29
CA GLU A 399 -9.34 26.97 -24.49
C GLU A 399 -9.52 28.21 -25.35
N ALA A 400 -8.98 29.32 -24.84
CA ALA A 400 -9.03 30.64 -25.44
C ALA A 400 -8.25 30.69 -26.77
N VAL A 401 -8.91 31.27 -27.76
CA VAL A 401 -8.39 31.71 -29.06
C VAL A 401 -7.26 32.73 -28.89
N ASP A 402 -6.07 32.39 -29.38
CA ASP A 402 -5.01 33.35 -29.70
C ASP A 402 -5.22 33.88 -31.12
N SER A 403 -5.26 35.20 -31.24
CA SER A 403 -5.55 35.94 -32.47
C SER A 403 -4.25 36.53 -33.01
N ASP A 404 -3.63 35.81 -33.92
CA ASP A 404 -2.52 36.31 -34.73
C ASP A 404 -2.96 37.50 -35.59
N HIS A 405 -2.25 38.61 -35.42
CA HIS A 405 -2.34 39.80 -36.26
C HIS A 405 -1.01 39.93 -36.99
N ASP A 406 -0.96 39.52 -38.26
CA ASP A 406 -0.01 40.14 -39.20
C ASP A 406 -0.58 40.13 -40.62
N ALA A 407 -0.61 41.32 -41.21
CA ALA A 407 -1.14 41.62 -42.52
C ALA A 407 -0.14 42.49 -43.27
N SER A 408 0.35 42.02 -44.41
CA SER A 408 0.91 42.81 -45.53
C SER A 408 1.35 41.82 -46.62
N GLU A 409 0.50 41.54 -47.62
CA GLU A 409 0.46 42.13 -48.97
C GLU A 409 1.58 41.69 -49.94
N GLY A 410 1.18 41.22 -51.13
CA GLY A 410 2.04 41.18 -52.32
C GLY A 410 1.80 40.05 -53.34
N GLU A 411 0.83 40.26 -54.24
CA GLU A 411 0.64 39.71 -55.60
C GLU A 411 1.62 38.67 -56.20
N ALA A 412 1.09 37.57 -56.78
CA ALA A 412 0.84 37.46 -58.25
C ALA A 412 0.61 36.00 -58.73
N THR A 413 -0.58 35.80 -59.30
CA THR A 413 -0.93 35.00 -60.49
C THR A 413 -0.51 33.52 -60.62
N SER A 414 -1.50 32.61 -60.50
CA SER A 414 -1.51 31.33 -61.22
C SER A 414 -2.87 31.07 -61.86
N THR A 415 -2.81 30.35 -62.98
CA THR A 415 -3.67 30.42 -64.14
C THR A 415 -4.98 29.66 -64.02
N HIS A 416 -5.96 30.26 -64.70
CA HIS A 416 -7.31 29.83 -65.00
C HIS A 416 -7.38 28.47 -65.73
N THR A 417 -8.18 27.52 -65.24
CA THR A 417 -8.97 26.65 -66.13
C THR A 417 -10.26 26.26 -65.42
N ARG A 418 -11.38 26.78 -65.93
CA ARG A 418 -12.76 26.45 -65.55
C ARG A 418 -13.51 26.05 -66.81
N LYS A 419 -14.60 25.31 -66.57
CA LYS A 419 -15.81 25.04 -67.38
C LYS A 419 -15.84 23.65 -67.99
N SER A 420 -16.70 22.72 -67.52
CA SER A 420 -18.17 22.71 -67.30
C SER A 420 -18.94 22.23 -68.53
N ASN A 421 -19.68 21.14 -68.36
CA ASN A 421 -21.03 20.84 -68.87
C ASN A 421 -21.46 19.54 -68.17
N ALA A 422 -22.49 19.42 -67.34
CA ALA A 422 -23.91 19.79 -67.43
C ALA A 422 -24.72 18.91 -68.38
N GLU A 423 -25.88 18.48 -67.88
CA GLU A 423 -27.02 17.77 -68.52
C GLU A 423 -26.88 16.24 -68.55
N ASP A 424 -27.89 15.42 -68.27
CA ASP A 424 -29.25 15.50 -67.68
C ASP A 424 -29.77 14.05 -67.71
N MET A 425 -30.79 13.72 -66.89
CA MET A 425 -31.72 12.58 -67.08
C MET A 425 -31.12 11.14 -66.96
N ASP A 426 -31.72 10.13 -66.35
CA ASP A 426 -33.13 9.79 -66.18
C ASP A 426 -33.37 8.91 -64.94
N GLU A 427 -34.65 8.91 -64.60
CA GLU A 427 -35.41 8.38 -63.49
C GLU A 427 -35.75 6.88 -63.66
N LEU A 428 -35.83 6.16 -62.53
CA LEU A 428 -36.68 5.00 -62.18
C LEU A 428 -36.92 3.85 -63.21
N ASP A 429 -36.65 2.60 -62.84
CA ASP A 429 -37.59 1.71 -62.11
C ASP A 429 -37.16 0.22 -62.16
N GLU A 430 -37.63 -0.51 -61.15
CA GLU A 430 -37.55 -1.96 -60.95
C GLU A 430 -38.19 -2.77 -62.09
N LEU A 431 -37.71 -4.01 -62.33
CA LEU A 431 -38.48 -5.27 -62.24
C LEU A 431 -37.78 -6.44 -62.96
N ASP A 432 -37.76 -7.57 -62.25
CA ASP A 432 -37.80 -8.99 -62.66
C ASP A 432 -36.93 -9.50 -63.84
N GLU A 433 -35.92 -10.32 -63.52
CA GLU A 433 -35.91 -11.78 -63.76
C GLU A 433 -34.73 -12.47 -63.05
#